data_AF-A0A960HJD5-F1
#
_entry.id   AF-A0A960HJD5-F1
#
_cell.length_a   1.000
_cell.length_b   1.000
_cell.length_c   1.000
_cell.angle_alpha   90.00
_cell.angle_beta   90.00
_cell.angle_gamma   90.00
#
_symmetry.space_group_name_H-M   'P 1'
#
loop_
_entity.id
_entity.type
_entity.pdbx_description
1 polymer ?
#
loop_
_entity_poly.entity_id
_entity_poly.type
_entity_poly.pdbx_seq_one_letter_code
_entity_poly.pdbx_strand_id
1 'polypeptide(L)' 'VPYVIGVAGSVAVGKSTTARVLQALLARWADHPRVDLITTDGFLYPNDELERRGLLTRKGFPESYDVRRLLAFLRGVKS' A
#
# COMPACT_ATOMS: atom_id res chain seq x y z
N VAL A 1 -19.25 -5.10 -2.24
CA VAL A 1 -17.98 -4.50 -2.72
C VAL A 1 -17.13 -4.11 -1.52
N PRO A 2 -15.83 -4.47 -1.46
CA PRO A 2 -14.98 -4.16 -0.30
C PRO A 2 -14.85 -2.66 -0.01
N TYR A 3 -14.79 -2.29 1.26
CA TYR A 3 -14.42 -0.92 1.68
C TYR A 3 -12.89 -0.78 1.73
N VAL A 4 -12.35 0.35 1.28
CA VAL A 4 -10.91 0.58 1.18
C VAL A 4 -10.53 1.82 1.99
N ILE A 5 -9.54 1.67 2.87
CA ILE A 5 -9.02 2.74 3.73
C ILE A 5 -7.56 3.01 3.35
N GLY A 6 -7.25 4.26 2.96
CA GLY A 6 -5.89 4.70 2.68
C GLY A 6 -5.21 5.25 3.93
N VAL A 7 -4.00 4.79 4.24
CA VAL A 7 -3.17 5.32 5.34
C VAL A 7 -1.92 5.96 4.77
N ALA A 8 -1.84 7.29 4.81
CA ALA A 8 -0.74 8.08 4.25
C ALA A 8 0.03 8.85 5.35
N GLY A 9 1.19 9.42 4.99
CA GLY A 9 2.07 10.14 5.92
C GLY A 9 3.56 9.92 5.64
N SER A 10 4.42 10.69 6.32
CA SER A 10 5.87 10.67 6.13
C SER A 10 6.52 9.31 6.44
N VAL A 11 7.75 9.11 5.99
CA VAL A 11 8.57 7.94 6.37
C VAL A 11 8.76 7.97 7.90
N ALA A 12 8.72 6.79 8.54
CA ALA A 12 8.86 6.61 9.98
C ALA A 12 7.77 7.23 10.90
N VAL A 13 6.73 7.90 10.36
CA VAL A 13 5.66 8.52 11.17
C VAL A 13 4.73 7.53 11.88
N GLY A 14 4.90 6.21 11.66
CA GLY A 14 4.09 5.18 12.32
C GLY A 14 2.91 4.61 11.52
N LYS A 15 2.81 4.88 10.20
CA LYS A 15 1.73 4.36 9.32
C LYS A 15 1.47 2.86 9.50
N SER A 16 2.52 2.04 9.46
CA SER A 16 2.40 0.58 9.58
C SER A 16 1.89 0.14 10.94
N THR A 17 2.24 0.89 12.00
CA THR A 17 1.74 0.66 13.35
C THR A 17 0.25 0.99 13.42
N THR A 18 -0.15 2.18 12.97
CA THR A 18 -1.55 2.60 12.93
C THR A 18 -2.42 1.67 12.10
N ALA A 19 -1.95 1.23 10.92
CA ALA A 19 -2.69 0.35 10.03
C ALA A 19 -2.93 -1.04 10.65
N ARG A 20 -1.93 -1.61 11.35
CA ARG A 20 -2.08 -2.90 12.07
C ARG A 20 -3.05 -2.79 13.24
N VAL A 21 -3.00 -1.70 14.00
CA VAL A 21 -3.95 -1.45 15.10
C VAL A 21 -5.36 -1.31 14.53
N LEU A 22 -5.55 -0.53 13.48
CA LEU A 22 -6.84 -0.36 12.82
C LEU A 22 -7.39 -1.70 12.30
N GLN A 23 -6.56 -2.51 11.64
CA GLN A 23 -6.91 -3.85 11.16
C GLN A 23 -7.43 -4.72 12.32
N ALA A 24 -6.68 -4.79 13.42
CA ALA A 24 -7.04 -5.60 14.58
C ALA A 24 -8.34 -5.12 15.25
N LEU A 25 -8.60 -3.81 15.28
CA LEU A 25 -9.82 -3.27 15.85
C LEU A 25 -11.03 -3.55 14.95
N LEU A 26 -10.92 -3.32 13.64
CA LEU A 26 -12.02 -3.53 12.69
C LEU A 26 -12.41 -5.01 12.58
N ALA A 27 -11.44 -5.93 12.62
CA ALA A 27 -11.69 -7.37 12.52
C ALA A 27 -12.47 -7.95 13.71
N ARG A 28 -12.69 -7.18 14.78
CA ARG A 28 -13.45 -7.62 15.97
C ARG A 28 -14.96 -7.47 15.83
N TRP A 29 -15.45 -6.75 14.82
CA TRP A 29 -16.89 -6.65 14.56
C TRP A 29 -17.39 -7.85 13.77
N ALA A 30 -18.50 -8.43 14.22
CA ALA A 30 -19.14 -9.58 13.56
C ALA A 30 -19.52 -9.30 12.10
N ASP A 31 -19.86 -8.05 11.78
CA ASP A 31 -20.22 -7.62 10.43
C ASP A 31 -19.01 -7.47 9.48
N HIS A 32 -17.78 -7.45 10.02
CA HIS A 32 -16.55 -7.20 9.27
C HIS A 32 -15.41 -8.19 9.63
N PRO A 33 -15.64 -9.52 9.52
CA PRO A 33 -14.71 -10.52 10.06
C PRO A 33 -13.39 -10.59 9.28
N ARG A 34 -13.35 -10.05 8.06
CA ARG A 34 -12.17 -10.09 7.19
C ARG A 34 -11.68 -8.68 6.90
N VAL A 35 -10.51 -8.35 7.45
CA VAL A 35 -9.81 -7.09 7.22
C VAL A 35 -8.40 -7.40 6.75
N ASP A 36 -8.12 -7.13 5.48
CA ASP A 36 -6.82 -7.35 4.86
C ASP A 36 -5.98 -6.07 4.88
N LEU A 37 -4.65 -6.21 5.08
CA LEU A 37 -3.69 -5.10 5.10
C LEU A 37 -2.68 -5.28 3.96
N ILE A 38 -2.52 -4.24 3.13
CA ILE A 38 -1.62 -4.22 1.98
C ILE A 38 -0.77 -2.96 2.04
N THR A 39 0.53 -3.10 1.78
CA THR A 39 1.47 -1.97 1.72
C THR A 39 1.70 -1.54 0.27
N THR A 40 1.89 -0.24 0.03
CA THR A 40 2.20 0.29 -1.30
C THR A 40 3.62 -0.05 -1.75
N ASP A 41 4.50 -0.45 -0.81
CA ASP A 41 5.89 -0.81 -1.09
C ASP A 41 6.00 -2.00 -2.06
N GLY A 42 5.00 -2.89 -2.08
CA GLY A 42 4.91 -3.99 -3.04
C GLY A 42 4.68 -3.56 -4.50
N PHE A 43 4.42 -2.26 -4.72
CA PHE A 43 4.28 -1.65 -6.03
C PHE A 43 5.49 -0.80 -6.43
N LEU A 44 6.57 -0.80 -5.64
CA LEU A 44 7.85 -0.26 -6.09
C LEU A 44 8.38 -1.07 -7.26
N TYR A 45 9.05 -0.41 -8.21
CA TYR A 45 9.85 -1.14 -9.18
C TYR A 45 10.96 -1.92 -8.45
N PRO A 46 11.33 -3.12 -8.94
CA PRO A 46 12.46 -3.84 -8.39
C PRO A 46 13.77 -3.06 -8.61
N ASN A 47 14.78 -3.36 -7.80
CA ASN A 47 15.99 -2.51 -7.72
C ASN A 47 16.74 -2.41 -9.06
N ASP A 48 16.77 -3.48 -9.85
CA ASP A 48 17.33 -3.52 -11.21
C ASP A 48 16.66 -2.53 -12.16
N GLU A 49 15.33 -2.42 -12.09
CA GLU A 49 14.55 -1.47 -12.86
C GLU A 49 14.77 -0.03 -12.37
N LEU A 50 14.89 0.17 -11.05
CA LEU A 50 15.22 1.47 -10.47
C LEU A 50 16.63 1.93 -10.88
N GLU A 51 17.60 1.02 -10.91
CA GLU A 51 18.97 1.25 -11.40
C GLU A 51 18.97 1.68 -12.86
N ARG A 52 18.30 0.91 -13.71
CA ARG A 52 18.17 1.20 -15.15
C ARG A 52 17.56 2.57 -15.43
N ARG A 53 16.66 3.04 -14.56
CA ARG A 53 16.00 4.35 -14.66
C ARG A 53 16.74 5.48 -13.94
N GLY A 54 17.83 5.20 -13.23
CA GLY A 54 18.52 6.20 -12.40
C GLY A 54 17.69 6.70 -11.21
N LEU A 55 16.76 5.88 -10.71
CA LEU A 55 15.79 6.24 -9.65
C LEU A 55 16.12 5.65 -8.27
N LEU A 56 17.24 4.93 -8.12
CA LEU A 56 17.65 4.34 -6.84
C LEU A 56 17.64 5.34 -5.67
N THR A 57 18.19 6.54 -5.88
CA THR A 57 18.25 7.61 -4.86
C THR A 57 16.89 8.25 -4.59
N ARG A 58 15.91 8.01 -5.46
CA ARG A 58 14.53 8.50 -5.36
C ARG A 58 13.56 7.37 -5.01
N LYS A 59 14.06 6.25 -4.48
CA LYS A 59 13.23 5.16 -3.97
C LYS A 59 12.29 5.69 -2.88
N GLY A 60 10.99 5.50 -3.08
CA GLY A 60 9.94 6.03 -2.21
C GLY A 60 9.27 7.31 -2.73
N PHE A 61 9.80 7.95 -3.78
CA PHE A 61 9.11 9.03 -4.51
C PHE A 61 8.14 8.47 -5.56
N PRO A 62 7.13 9.22 -6.01
CA PRO A 62 6.08 8.73 -6.92
C PRO A 62 6.59 7.98 -8.16
N GLU A 63 7.66 8.47 -8.79
CA GLU A 63 8.28 7.89 -9.99
C GLU A 63 8.94 6.51 -9.76
N SER A 64 9.24 6.16 -8.50
CA SER A 64 9.78 4.84 -8.14
C SER A 64 8.73 3.73 -8.02
N TYR A 65 7.44 4.08 -8.14
CA TYR A 65 6.32 3.14 -8.08
C TYR A 65 5.73 2.83 -9.46
N ASP A 66 5.28 1.59 -9.63
CA ASP A 66 4.37 1.20 -10.71
C ASP A 66 2.93 1.57 -10.36
N VAL A 67 2.59 2.84 -10.60
CA VAL A 67 1.25 3.39 -10.36
C VAL A 67 0.18 2.67 -11.19
N ARG A 68 0.52 2.18 -12.39
CA ARG A 68 -0.43 1.45 -13.25
C ARG A 68 -0.82 0.14 -12.61
N ARG A 69 0.14 -0.62 -12.08
CA ARG A 69 -0.10 -1.87 -11.34
C ARG A 69 -0.91 -1.63 -10.07
N LEU A 70 -0.64 -0.54 -9.33
CA LEU A 70 -1.42 -0.17 -8.15
C LEU A 70 -2.88 0.13 -8.50
N LEU A 71 -3.13 0.92 -9.54
CA LEU A 71 -4.50 1.24 -9.98
C LEU A 71 -5.23 0.01 -10.51
N ALA A 72 -4.56 -0.87 -11.26
CA ALA A 72 -5.13 -2.13 -11.71
C ALA A 72 -5.52 -3.04 -10.54
N PHE A 73 -4.65 -3.12 -9.51
CA PHE A 73 -4.95 -3.85 -8.28
C PHE A 73 -6.20 -3.30 -7.57
N LEU A 74 -6.28 -1.97 -7.36
CA LEU A 74 -7.43 -1.35 -6.70
C LEU A 74 -8.73 -1.55 -7.47
N ARG A 75 -8.69 -1.53 -8.80
CA ARG A 75 -9.85 -1.85 -9.65
C ARG A 75 -10.29 -3.31 -9.47
N GLY A 76 -9.34 -4.25 -9.43
CA GLY A 76 -9.64 -5.67 -9.19
C GLY A 76 -10.28 -5.93 -7.83
N VAL A 77 -9.89 -5.19 -6.78
CA VAL A 77 -10.51 -5.27 -5.45
C VAL A 77 -11.94 -4.72 -5.43
N LYS A 78 -12.24 -3.72 -6.26
CA LYS A 78 -13.54 -3.04 -6.28
C LYS A 78 -14.55 -3.63 -7.28
N SER A 79 -14.12 -4.55 -8.13
CA SER A 79 -14.99 -5.27 -9.08
C SER A 79 -15.76 -6.37 -8.37
#